data_AF-X6N0T4-F1
#
_entry.id   AF-X6N0T4-F1
#
_cell.length_a   1.000
_cell.length_b   1.000
_cell.length_c   1.000
_cell.angle_alpha   90.00
_cell.angle_beta   90.00
_cell.angle_gamma   90.00
#
_symmetry.space_group_name_H-M   'P 1'
#
loop_
_entity.id
_entity.type
_entity.pdbx_description
1 polymer ?
#
loop_
_entity_poly.entity_id
_entity_poly.type
_entity_poly.pdbx_seq_one_letter_code
_entity_poly.pdbx_strand_id
1 'polypeptide(L)'
;MNKVYMLQFRTYIQVLSRHKEMNAAEKNDLMGMELSDKSTVVVGLFQSSKKYQNKEYLNEMFTLSKTRMALLKDFAKSTPLVTQMIEMADQRFPYEVLFQSYLRLLSDTVAFEYRFLSQFFFNHNHDMIDSIFDKILLLFSDEFDVFRLNSFDSLQLLLMIRLLEMVNLNKLNN
;
A
#
# COMPACT_ATOMS: atom_id res chain seq x y z
N MET A 1 16.41 -19.18 -8.89
CA MET A 1 15.13 -18.73 -8.31
C MET A 1 15.09 -17.23 -8.07
N ASN A 2 16.05 -16.64 -7.33
CA ASN A 2 16.10 -15.19 -7.05
C ASN A 2 15.82 -14.29 -8.29
N LYS A 3 16.50 -14.50 -9.43
CA LYS A 3 16.28 -13.68 -10.66
C LYS A 3 14.85 -13.73 -11.22
N VAL A 4 14.19 -14.89 -11.12
CA VAL A 4 12.82 -15.07 -11.64
C VAL A 4 11.84 -14.32 -10.74
N TYR A 5 11.94 -14.52 -9.42
CA TYR A 5 11.14 -13.79 -8.45
C TYR A 5 11.38 -12.28 -8.55
N MET A 6 12.63 -11.83 -8.62
CA MET A 6 12.98 -10.42 -8.81
C MET A 6 12.29 -9.82 -10.04
N LEU A 7 12.32 -10.51 -11.19
CA LEU A 7 11.66 -10.03 -12.40
C LEU A 7 10.13 -9.97 -12.24
N GLN A 8 9.54 -10.98 -11.60
CA GLN A 8 8.10 -11.05 -11.33
C GLN A 8 7.67 -9.91 -10.40
N PHE A 9 8.32 -9.75 -9.24
CA PHE A 9 8.00 -8.70 -8.29
C PHE A 9 8.25 -7.30 -8.85
N ARG A 10 9.33 -7.10 -9.63
CA ARG A 10 9.58 -5.80 -10.27
C ARG A 10 8.49 -5.45 -11.27
N THR A 11 8.12 -6.39 -12.15
CA THR A 11 7.01 -6.19 -13.09
C THR A 11 5.70 -5.94 -12.35
N TYR A 12 5.44 -6.69 -11.28
CA TYR A 12 4.25 -6.55 -10.47
C TYR A 12 4.14 -5.16 -9.83
N ILE A 13 5.20 -4.68 -9.16
CA ILE A 13 5.26 -3.33 -8.57
C ILE A 13 5.07 -2.27 -9.65
N GLN A 14 5.72 -2.42 -10.80
CA GLN A 14 5.58 -1.46 -11.90
C GLN A 14 4.14 -1.34 -12.37
N VAL A 15 3.44 -2.46 -12.57
CA VAL A 15 2.01 -2.43 -12.93
C VAL A 15 1.20 -1.75 -11.84
N LEU A 16 1.35 -2.16 -10.57
CA LEU A 16 0.61 -1.56 -9.45
C LEU A 16 0.85 -0.05 -9.34
N SER A 17 2.09 0.40 -9.49
CA SER A 17 2.46 1.83 -9.39
C SER A 17 1.78 2.69 -10.46
N ARG A 18 1.55 2.16 -11.67
CA ARG A 18 0.83 2.85 -12.75
C ARG A 18 -0.68 3.01 -12.46
N HIS A 19 -1.24 2.10 -11.67
CA HIS A 19 -2.66 2.08 -11.31
C HIS A 19 -2.95 2.66 -9.92
N LYS A 20 -2.03 3.49 -9.40
CA LYS A 20 -2.29 4.28 -8.19
C LYS A 20 -3.28 5.40 -8.47
N GLU A 21 -4.22 5.63 -7.54
CA GLU A 21 -5.09 6.80 -7.58
C GLU A 21 -4.29 8.12 -7.55
N MET A 22 -4.71 9.11 -8.33
CA MET A 22 -4.03 10.41 -8.43
C MET A 22 -4.39 11.38 -7.30
N ASN A 23 -5.53 11.18 -6.65
CA ASN A 23 -6.00 12.06 -5.58
C ASN A 23 -5.35 11.65 -4.25
N ALA A 24 -4.09 12.06 -4.03
CA ALA A 24 -3.38 11.83 -2.78
C ALA A 24 -3.37 13.11 -1.93
N ALA A 25 -3.46 12.97 -0.61
CA ALA A 25 -3.38 14.10 0.31
C ALA A 25 -2.06 14.86 0.10
N GLU A 26 -2.15 16.18 0.01
CA GLU A 26 -1.01 17.08 -0.11
C GLU A 26 -0.65 17.71 1.24
N LYS A 27 0.51 18.35 1.33
CA LYS A 27 0.96 19.06 2.55
C LYS A 27 -0.04 20.10 3.07
N ASN A 28 -0.91 20.62 2.19
CA ASN A 28 -1.90 21.64 2.53
C ASN A 28 -3.22 21.05 3.07
N ASP A 29 -3.37 19.72 3.02
CA ASP A 29 -4.58 19.00 3.41
C ASP A 29 -4.55 18.71 4.92
N LEU A 30 -5.02 19.69 5.70
CA LEU A 30 -5.05 19.61 7.16
C LEU A 30 -6.34 18.95 7.67
N MET A 31 -6.18 17.89 8.47
CA MET A 31 -7.27 17.33 9.26
C MET A 31 -7.74 18.33 10.33
N GLY A 32 -9.05 18.54 10.44
CA GLY A 32 -9.63 19.34 11.52
C GLY A 32 -9.55 20.86 11.31
N MET A 33 -9.20 21.34 10.11
CA MET A 33 -9.49 22.74 9.78
C MET A 33 -11.02 22.87 9.70
N GLU A 34 -11.62 23.48 10.71
CA GLU A 34 -13.00 23.93 10.63
C GLU A 34 -13.06 24.90 9.45
N LEU A 35 -13.58 24.43 8.32
CA LEU A 35 -14.01 25.29 7.23
C LEU A 35 -15.14 26.12 7.81
N SER A 36 -14.77 27.24 8.42
CA SER A 36 -15.71 28.28 8.80
C SER A 36 -16.47 28.63 7.53
N ASP A 37 -17.78 28.44 7.56
CA ASP A 37 -18.71 28.90 6.52
C ASP A 37 -18.66 30.43 6.33
N LYS A 38 -17.77 31.14 7.06
CA LYS A 38 -17.53 32.59 7.01
C LYS A 38 -16.06 33.00 7.18
N SER A 39 -15.07 32.20 6.76
CA SER A 39 -13.70 32.74 6.68
C SER A 39 -13.49 33.46 5.36
N THR A 40 -13.91 34.72 5.36
CA THR A 40 -13.43 35.78 4.48
C THR A 40 -11.93 35.96 4.72
N VAL A 41 -11.12 35.05 4.17
CA VAL A 41 -9.71 35.36 3.94
C VAL A 41 -9.73 36.45 2.87
N VAL A 42 -9.39 37.67 3.26
CA VAL A 42 -9.04 38.74 2.32
C VAL A 42 -7.79 38.25 1.58
N VAL A 43 -8.01 37.53 0.49
CA VAL A 43 -6.97 37.15 -0.45
C VAL A 43 -6.92 38.26 -1.49
N GLY A 44 -5.74 38.85 -1.67
CA GLY A 44 -5.50 39.88 -2.69
C GLY A 44 -6.01 39.45 -4.07
N LEU A 45 -6.39 40.47 -4.85
CA LEU A 45 -7.22 40.47 -6.07
C LEU A 45 -6.93 39.46 -7.21
N PHE A 46 -6.04 38.48 -7.07
CA PHE A 46 -5.64 37.59 -8.19
C PHE A 46 -5.41 36.11 -7.83
N GLN A 47 -5.86 35.60 -6.68
CA GLN A 47 -5.76 34.15 -6.41
C GLN A 47 -7.07 33.43 -6.71
N SER A 48 -7.01 32.55 -7.71
CA SER A 48 -8.08 31.67 -8.17
C SER A 48 -8.76 30.92 -7.00
N SER A 49 -10.08 31.07 -6.91
CA SER A 49 -10.94 30.43 -5.93
C SER A 49 -11.10 28.93 -6.20
N LYS A 50 -10.24 28.10 -5.62
CA LYS A 50 -10.48 26.65 -5.43
C LYS A 50 -10.79 26.38 -3.95
N LYS A 51 -11.99 26.74 -3.47
CA LYS A 51 -12.31 26.66 -2.02
C LYS A 51 -13.55 25.85 -1.63
N TYR A 52 -14.32 25.29 -2.58
CA TYR A 52 -15.53 24.52 -2.24
C TYR A 52 -15.40 23.00 -2.35
N GLN A 53 -14.32 22.46 -2.93
CA GLN A 53 -14.12 21.00 -3.03
C GLN A 53 -13.38 20.37 -1.84
N ASN A 54 -12.85 21.18 -0.91
CA ASN A 54 -11.96 20.68 0.15
C ASN A 54 -12.68 19.85 1.22
N LYS A 55 -13.96 20.13 1.58
CA LYS A 55 -14.57 19.45 2.73
C LYS A 55 -14.88 17.97 2.47
N GLU A 56 -15.50 17.66 1.34
CA GLU A 56 -15.94 16.29 1.01
C GLU A 56 -14.75 15.38 0.68
N TYR A 57 -13.79 15.89 -0.10
CA TYR A 57 -12.54 15.19 -0.42
C TYR A 57 -11.73 14.86 0.83
N LEU A 58 -11.50 15.83 1.73
CA LEU A 58 -10.75 15.59 2.97
C LEU A 58 -11.50 14.63 3.89
N ASN A 59 -12.84 14.71 3.95
CA ASN A 59 -13.61 13.80 4.77
C ASN A 59 -13.56 12.35 4.23
N GLU A 60 -13.60 12.17 2.91
CA GLU A 60 -13.41 10.85 2.28
C GLU A 60 -11.97 10.32 2.50
N MET A 61 -10.97 11.19 2.42
CA MET A 61 -9.55 10.87 2.64
C MET A 61 -9.19 10.58 4.10
N PHE A 62 -9.92 11.12 5.08
CA PHE A 62 -9.62 10.90 6.50
C PHE A 62 -10.67 10.08 7.24
N THR A 63 -11.68 9.60 6.52
CA THR A 63 -12.64 8.63 7.05
C THR A 63 -12.19 7.21 6.71
N LEU A 64 -12.52 6.28 7.62
CA LEU A 64 -12.48 4.85 7.33
C LEU A 64 -13.61 4.51 6.34
N SER A 65 -13.34 4.73 5.05
CA SER A 65 -14.24 4.32 3.97
C SER A 65 -14.49 2.81 4.00
N LYS A 66 -15.55 2.36 3.32
CA LYS A 66 -15.89 0.92 3.24
C LYS A 66 -14.69 0.07 2.79
N THR A 67 -13.90 0.59 1.84
CA THR A 67 -12.67 -0.05 1.34
C THR A 67 -11.63 -0.20 2.44
N ARG A 68 -11.35 0.87 3.20
CA ARG A 68 -10.35 0.86 4.29
C ARG A 68 -10.76 -0.03 5.46
N MET A 69 -12.06 -0.09 5.77
CA MET A 69 -12.57 -1.05 6.75
C MET A 69 -12.44 -2.50 6.28
N ALA A 70 -12.67 -2.77 4.99
CA ALA A 70 -12.51 -4.10 4.42
C ALA A 70 -11.05 -4.57 4.47
N LEU A 71 -10.08 -3.68 4.24
CA LEU A 71 -8.65 -3.97 4.36
C LEU A 71 -8.27 -4.54 5.73
N LEU A 72 -8.84 -3.99 6.80
CA LEU A 72 -8.56 -4.43 8.17
C LEU A 72 -9.28 -5.72 8.56
N LYS A 73 -10.51 -5.92 8.08
CA LYS A 73 -11.33 -7.10 8.46
C LYS A 73 -10.91 -8.37 7.74
N ASP A 74 -10.59 -8.24 6.45
CA ASP A 74 -10.45 -9.40 5.57
C ASP A 74 -8.99 -9.69 5.18
N PHE A 75 -8.00 -9.15 5.89
CA PHE A 75 -6.58 -9.32 5.54
C PHE A 75 -6.19 -10.80 5.33
N ALA A 76 -6.61 -11.70 6.24
CA ALA A 76 -6.31 -13.12 6.13
C ALA A 76 -6.91 -13.79 4.87
N LYS A 77 -8.06 -13.29 4.39
CA LYS A 77 -8.79 -13.77 3.21
C LYS A 77 -8.46 -13.00 1.93
N SER A 78 -7.71 -11.91 2.03
CA SER A 78 -7.34 -11.08 0.91
C SER A 78 -6.43 -11.85 -0.06
N THR A 79 -6.74 -11.74 -1.34
CA THR A 79 -5.92 -12.28 -2.43
C THR A 79 -5.16 -11.13 -3.10
N PRO A 80 -3.91 -11.34 -3.53
CA PRO A 80 -3.21 -10.35 -4.34
C PRO A 80 -4.00 -10.00 -5.60
N LEU A 81 -4.02 -8.72 -5.95
CA LEU A 81 -4.58 -8.21 -7.20
C LEU A 81 -3.87 -8.84 -8.40
N VAL A 82 -4.66 -9.20 -9.41
CA VAL A 82 -4.19 -9.81 -10.66
C VAL A 82 -3.85 -8.70 -11.65
N THR A 83 -2.57 -8.53 -11.98
CA THR A 83 -2.08 -7.44 -12.86
C THR A 83 -2.81 -7.36 -14.19
N GLN A 84 -3.09 -8.50 -14.82
CA GLN A 84 -3.81 -8.57 -16.09
C GLN A 84 -5.23 -8.00 -15.97
N MET A 85 -5.92 -8.29 -14.86
CA MET A 85 -7.28 -7.79 -14.64
C MET A 85 -7.27 -6.28 -14.41
N ILE A 86 -6.28 -5.77 -13.68
CA ILE A 86 -6.12 -4.33 -13.43
C ILE A 86 -5.91 -3.59 -14.75
N GLU A 87 -5.00 -4.10 -15.60
CA GLU A 87 -4.69 -3.48 -16.89
C GLU A 87 -5.90 -3.50 -17.84
N MET A 88 -6.68 -4.58 -17.84
CA MET A 88 -7.89 -4.70 -18.66
C MET A 88 -9.03 -3.79 -18.19
N ALA A 89 -9.17 -3.61 -16.87
CA ALA A 89 -10.23 -2.80 -16.29
C ALA A 89 -9.90 -1.29 -16.21
N ASP A 90 -8.63 -0.92 -16.44
CA ASP A 90 -8.07 0.42 -16.18
C ASP A 90 -8.44 0.98 -14.79
N GLN A 91 -8.59 0.08 -13.82
CA GLN A 91 -9.01 0.44 -12.48
C GLN A 91 -7.83 1.02 -11.70
N ARG A 92 -8.08 2.09 -10.95
CA ARG A 92 -7.11 2.65 -10.01
C ARG A 92 -7.47 2.27 -8.58
N PHE A 93 -6.46 2.17 -7.73
CA PHE A 93 -6.62 1.80 -6.33
C PHE A 93 -5.87 2.78 -5.42
N PRO A 94 -6.36 2.98 -4.19
CA PRO A 94 -5.64 3.72 -3.18
C PRO A 94 -4.40 2.90 -2.77
N TYR A 95 -3.34 3.60 -2.35
CA TYR A 95 -2.02 2.97 -2.18
C TYR A 95 -2.01 1.85 -1.13
N GLU A 96 -2.82 1.96 -0.07
CA GLU A 96 -2.95 0.93 0.95
C GLU A 96 -3.47 -0.42 0.41
N VAL A 97 -4.31 -0.40 -0.65
CA VAL A 97 -4.77 -1.61 -1.32
C VAL A 97 -3.64 -2.22 -2.15
N LEU A 98 -2.88 -1.38 -2.87
CA LEU A 98 -1.69 -1.82 -3.63
C LEU A 98 -0.64 -2.43 -2.69
N PHE A 99 -0.42 -1.79 -1.54
CA PHE A 99 0.50 -2.25 -0.51
C PHE A 99 0.05 -3.58 0.09
N GLN A 100 -1.24 -3.73 0.45
CA GLN A 100 -1.80 -5.00 0.92
C GLN A 100 -1.55 -6.11 -0.11
N SER A 101 -1.83 -5.80 -1.38
CA SER A 101 -1.68 -6.74 -2.48
C SER A 101 -0.25 -7.24 -2.64
N TYR A 102 0.71 -6.31 -2.63
CA TYR A 102 2.12 -6.64 -2.67
C TYR A 102 2.56 -7.47 -1.45
N LEU A 103 2.20 -7.01 -0.26
CA LEU A 103 2.57 -7.65 1.01
C LEU A 103 2.00 -9.08 1.08
N ARG A 104 0.78 -9.29 0.58
CA ARG A 104 0.15 -10.61 0.50
C ARG A 104 0.89 -11.52 -0.48
N LEU A 105 1.18 -11.03 -1.69
CA LEU A 105 1.92 -11.79 -2.70
C LEU A 105 3.30 -12.20 -2.18
N LEU A 106 4.01 -11.26 -1.55
CA LEU A 106 5.33 -11.51 -0.96
C LEU A 106 5.24 -12.54 0.17
N SER A 107 4.31 -12.36 1.11
CA SER A 107 4.14 -13.28 2.25
C SER A 107 3.76 -14.69 1.80
N ASP A 108 2.84 -14.83 0.84
CA ASP A 108 2.45 -16.13 0.30
C ASP A 108 3.63 -16.79 -0.43
N THR A 109 4.36 -16.04 -1.26
CA THR A 109 5.51 -16.56 -2.00
C THR A 109 6.62 -17.02 -1.07
N VAL A 110 6.94 -16.23 -0.03
CA VAL A 110 7.93 -16.60 0.99
C VAL A 110 7.48 -17.85 1.75
N ALA A 111 6.21 -17.94 2.14
CA ALA A 111 5.69 -19.10 2.85
C ALA A 111 5.74 -20.38 2.01
N PHE A 112 5.39 -20.30 0.71
CA PHE A 112 5.49 -21.42 -0.20
C PHE A 112 6.94 -21.85 -0.43
N GLU A 113 7.84 -20.90 -0.66
CA GLU A 113 9.26 -21.21 -0.88
C GLU A 113 9.91 -21.76 0.38
N TYR A 114 9.58 -21.23 1.56
CA TYR A 114 10.07 -21.77 2.83
C TYR A 114 9.61 -23.21 3.03
N ARG A 115 8.33 -23.51 2.76
CA ARG A 115 7.81 -24.88 2.84
C ARG A 115 8.48 -25.79 1.83
N PHE A 116 8.65 -25.36 0.58
CA PHE A 116 9.38 -26.08 -0.44
C PHE A 116 10.81 -26.39 0.04
N LEU A 117 11.57 -25.37 0.44
CA LEU A 117 12.94 -25.56 0.90
C LEU A 117 13.03 -26.46 2.13
N SER A 118 12.10 -26.33 3.08
CA SER A 118 12.05 -27.20 4.26
C SER A 118 11.84 -28.67 3.94
N GLN A 119 11.06 -28.97 2.89
CA GLN A 119 10.79 -30.34 2.46
C GLN A 119 11.94 -30.96 1.68
N PHE A 120 12.71 -30.15 0.94
CA PHE A 120 13.76 -30.65 0.05
C PHE A 120 15.19 -30.51 0.62
N PHE A 121 15.45 -29.53 1.48
CA PHE A 121 16.81 -29.13 1.90
C PHE A 121 17.05 -29.12 3.42
N PHE A 122 16.05 -29.48 4.24
CA PHE A 122 16.05 -29.77 5.69
C PHE A 122 16.84 -28.82 6.62
N ASN A 123 18.15 -28.63 6.45
CA ASN A 123 19.06 -27.98 7.40
C ASN A 123 19.61 -26.60 6.95
N HIS A 124 19.37 -26.15 5.70
CA HIS A 124 19.92 -24.88 5.18
C HIS A 124 18.84 -23.87 4.73
N ASN A 125 17.63 -23.99 5.29
CA ASN A 125 16.47 -23.30 4.74
C ASN A 125 16.51 -21.78 4.96
N HIS A 126 17.06 -21.32 6.09
CA HIS A 126 17.12 -19.89 6.43
C HIS A 126 18.08 -19.13 5.51
N ASP A 127 19.34 -19.58 5.40
CA ASP A 127 20.33 -18.94 4.52
C ASP A 127 19.90 -18.91 3.05
N MET A 128 19.19 -19.96 2.60
CA MET A 128 18.63 -20.01 1.25
C MET A 128 17.48 -19.03 1.05
N ILE A 129 16.58 -18.89 2.03
CA ILE A 129 15.48 -17.92 1.98
C ILE A 129 16.03 -16.49 1.94
N ASP A 130 16.98 -16.16 2.81
CA ASP A 130 17.58 -14.83 2.86
C ASP A 130 18.26 -14.52 1.52
N SER A 131 19.06 -15.45 0.99
CA SER A 131 19.67 -15.33 -0.35
C SER A 131 18.66 -15.13 -1.49
N ILE A 132 17.45 -15.69 -1.39
CA ILE A 132 16.40 -15.54 -2.40
C ILE A 132 15.66 -14.21 -2.25
N PHE A 133 15.31 -13.82 -1.02
CA PHE A 133 14.36 -12.74 -0.76
C PHE A 133 15.00 -11.43 -0.31
N ASP A 134 16.26 -11.38 0.10
CA ASP A 134 16.93 -10.15 0.54
C ASP A 134 16.79 -9.01 -0.46
N LYS A 135 17.05 -9.29 -1.74
CA LYS A 135 16.94 -8.29 -2.82
C LYS A 135 15.50 -7.88 -3.10
N ILE A 136 14.54 -8.77 -2.87
CA ILE A 136 13.11 -8.51 -3.07
C ILE A 136 12.60 -7.62 -1.93
N LEU A 137 13.01 -7.93 -0.70
CA LEU A 137 12.70 -7.13 0.49
C LEU A 137 13.33 -5.74 0.40
N LEU A 138 14.56 -5.64 -0.10
CA LEU A 138 15.20 -4.34 -0.36
C LEU A 138 14.42 -3.54 -1.40
N LEU A 139 14.05 -4.16 -2.53
CA LEU A 139 13.22 -3.52 -3.56
C LEU A 139 11.90 -2.99 -2.99
N PHE A 140 11.24 -3.77 -2.14
CA PHE A 140 10.02 -3.33 -1.47
C PHE A 140 10.26 -2.14 -0.53
N SER A 141 11.33 -2.21 0.27
CA SER A 141 11.69 -1.15 1.21
C SER A 141 11.95 0.16 0.47
N ASP A 142 12.71 0.13 -0.62
CA ASP A 142 13.04 1.31 -1.43
C ASP A 142 11.77 1.97 -2.00
N GLU A 143 10.87 1.17 -2.57
CA GLU A 143 9.59 1.67 -3.12
C GLU A 143 8.68 2.27 -2.03
N PHE A 144 8.67 1.65 -0.84
CA PHE A 144 7.92 2.16 0.29
C PHE A 144 8.53 3.45 0.87
N ASP A 145 9.86 3.55 0.93
CA ASP A 145 10.55 4.74 1.42
C ASP A 145 10.24 5.96 0.54
N VAL A 146 10.23 5.78 -0.78
CA VAL A 146 9.81 6.83 -1.74
C VAL A 146 8.38 7.27 -1.49
N PHE A 147 7.47 6.32 -1.23
CA PHE A 147 6.09 6.64 -0.92
C PHE A 147 5.95 7.38 0.43
N ARG A 148 6.61 6.87 1.49
CA ARG A 148 6.53 7.43 2.85
C ARG A 148 6.97 8.89 2.88
N LEU A 149 8.04 9.24 2.17
CA LEU A 149 8.55 10.62 2.11
C LEU A 149 7.58 11.60 1.44
N ASN A 150 6.63 11.10 0.65
CA ASN A 150 5.68 11.89 -0.12
C ASN A 150 4.22 11.68 0.31
N SER A 151 3.97 10.95 1.41
CA SER A 151 2.61 10.69 1.91
C SER A 151 2.25 11.69 3.02
N PHE A 152 1.13 12.39 2.82
CA PHE A 152 0.55 13.30 3.83
C PHE A 152 -0.74 12.73 4.45
N ASP A 153 -1.14 11.52 4.06
CA ASP A 153 -2.29 10.82 4.64
C ASP A 153 -1.82 9.93 5.81
N SER A 154 -1.97 10.45 7.04
CA SER A 154 -1.57 9.72 8.25
C SER A 154 -2.44 8.49 8.52
N LEU A 155 -3.69 8.46 8.03
CA LEU A 155 -4.57 7.30 8.17
C LEU A 155 -4.11 6.18 7.24
N GLN A 156 -3.74 6.50 6.00
CA GLN A 156 -3.14 5.56 5.05
C GLN A 156 -1.85 4.95 5.62
N LEU A 157 -0.94 5.77 6.17
CA LEU A 157 0.27 5.27 6.82
C LEU A 157 -0.04 4.36 8.01
N LEU A 158 -1.02 4.74 8.86
CA LEU A 158 -1.46 3.91 9.97
C LEU A 158 -2.04 2.57 9.50
N LEU A 159 -2.86 2.56 8.44
CA LEU A 159 -3.40 1.33 7.87
C LEU A 159 -2.29 0.42 7.37
N MET A 160 -1.27 0.96 6.70
CA MET A 160 -0.14 0.17 6.22
C MET A 160 0.66 -0.46 7.36
N ILE A 161 0.87 0.27 8.46
CA ILE A 161 1.48 -0.28 9.68
C ILE A 161 0.63 -1.43 10.22
N ARG A 162 -0.69 -1.25 10.31
CA ARG A 162 -1.61 -2.30 10.77
C ARG A 162 -1.61 -3.53 9.86
N LEU A 163 -1.54 -3.35 8.54
CA LEU A 163 -1.43 -4.46 7.60
C LEU A 163 -0.14 -5.27 7.83
N LEU A 164 0.98 -4.59 8.11
CA LEU A 164 2.24 -5.25 8.46
C LEU A 164 2.13 -6.03 9.78
N GLU A 165 1.51 -5.45 10.81
CA GLU A 165 1.23 -6.13 12.08
C GLU A 165 0.36 -7.38 11.88
N MET A 166 -0.66 -7.32 11.02
CA MET A 166 -1.53 -8.45 10.72
C MET A 166 -0.78 -9.61 10.06
N VAL A 167 0.20 -9.34 9.19
CA VAL A 167 1.10 -10.40 8.67
C VAL A 167 1.84 -11.08 9.81
N ASN A 168 2.37 -10.33 10.77
CA ASN A 168 3.11 -10.88 11.90
C ASN A 168 2.20 -11.69 12.84
N LEU A 169 0.99 -11.22 13.13
CA LEU A 169 0.04 -11.92 13.99
C LEU A 169 -0.48 -13.22 13.36
N ASN A 170 -0.67 -13.26 12.04
CA ASN A 170 -1.06 -14.48 11.34
C ASN A 170 0.02 -15.58 11.37
N LYS A 171 1.29 -15.23 11.65
CA LYS A 171 2.37 -16.21 11.88
C LYS A 171 2.29 -16.87 13.26
N LEU A 172 1.61 -16.26 14.24
CA LEU A 172 1.48 -16.79 15.61
C LEU A 172 0.29 -17.75 15.75
N ASN A 173 -0.69 -17.67 14.84
CA ASN A 173 -1.91 -18.46 14.89
C ASN A 173 -1.90 -19.69 13.95
N ASN A 174 -0.80 -19.94 13.22
CA ASN A 174 -0.58 -21.12 12.37
C ASN A 174 0.71 -21.82 12.78
#